data_AF-A0A932P5Y0-F1
#
_entry.id   AF-A0A932P5Y0-F1
#
_cell.length_a   1.000
_cell.length_b   1.000
_cell.length_c   1.000
_cell.angle_alpha   90.00
_cell.angle_beta   90.00
_cell.angle_gamma   90.00
#
_symmetry.space_group_name_H-M   'P 1'
#
loop_
_entity.id
_entity.type
_entity.pdbx_description
1 polymer ?
#
loop_
_entity_poly.entity_id
_entity_poly.type
_entity_poly.pdbx_seq_one_letter_code
_entity_poly.pdbx_strand_id
1 'polypeptide(L)' 'MGYRLPPLNTLRLFEAAGRHLSFKLAAEELNITPSAVSHGIQTLEDWLGAPLFV' A
#
# COMPACT_ATOMS: atom_id res chain seq x y z
N MET A 1 -4.84 0.80 26.25
CA MET A 1 -4.12 1.24 25.03
C MET A 1 -4.71 0.54 23.83
N GLY A 2 -5.59 1.20 23.07
CA GLY A 2 -6.08 0.65 21.81
C GLY A 2 -4.97 0.75 20.77
N TYR A 3 -4.58 -0.39 20.18
CA TYR A 3 -3.71 -0.38 19.02
C TYR A 3 -4.46 0.34 17.90
N ARG A 4 -4.04 1.55 17.51
CA ARG A 4 -4.48 2.13 16.25
C ARG A 4 -3.84 1.27 15.18
N LEU A 5 -4.64 0.52 14.45
CA LEU A 5 -4.15 -0.30 13.34
C LEU A 5 -4.28 0.52 12.06
N PRO A 6 -3.35 0.36 11.10
CA PRO A 6 -3.52 0.95 9.78
C PRO A 6 -4.75 0.34 9.09
N PRO A 7 -5.34 1.03 8.11
CA PRO A 7 -6.40 0.48 7.30
C PRO A 7 -5.95 -0.83 6.63
N LEU A 8 -6.67 -1.93 6.84
CA LEU A 8 -6.27 -3.26 6.31
C LEU A 8 -6.06 -3.27 4.80
N ASN A 9 -6.77 -2.41 4.07
CA ASN A 9 -6.63 -2.32 2.62
C ASN A 9 -5.24 -1.82 2.20
N THR A 10 -4.63 -0.88 2.95
CA THR A 10 -3.30 -0.36 2.60
C THR A 10 -2.20 -1.38 2.83
N LEU A 11 -2.36 -2.26 3.83
CA LEU A 11 -1.47 -3.40 4.04
C LEU A 11 -1.49 -4.39 2.87
N ARG A 12 -2.69 -4.67 2.32
CA ARG A 12 -2.82 -5.53 1.12
C ARG A 12 -2.17 -4.91 -0.10
N LEU A 13 -2.30 -3.59 -0.29
CA LEU A 13 -1.62 -2.86 -1.36
C LEU A 13 -0.11 -2.91 -1.20
N PHE A 14 0.39 -2.73 0.02
CA PHE A 14 1.82 -2.79 0.36
C PHE A 14 2.42 -4.18 0.10
N GLU A 15 1.76 -5.25 0.57
CA GLU A 15 2.23 -6.62 0.33
C GLU A 15 2.32 -6.93 -1.16
N ALA A 16 1.27 -6.64 -1.93
CA ALA A 16 1.25 -6.90 -3.37
C ALA A 16 2.32 -6.07 -4.10
N ALA A 17 2.46 -4.78 -3.77
CA ALA A 17 3.48 -3.91 -4.35
C ALA A 17 4.90 -4.36 -4.02
N GLY A 18 5.15 -4.79 -2.77
CA GLY A 18 6.43 -5.33 -2.33
C GLY A 18 6.76 -6.68 -2.98
N ARG A 19 5.78 -7.57 -3.12
CA ARG A 19 5.95 -8.88 -3.77
C ARG A 19 6.24 -8.76 -5.26
N HIS A 20 5.56 -7.85 -5.95
CA HIS A 20 5.75 -7.63 -7.39
C HIS A 20 6.88 -6.67 -7.74
N LEU A 21 7.39 -5.91 -6.76
CA LEU A 21 8.30 -4.79 -6.97
C LEU A 21 7.79 -3.79 -8.03
N SER A 22 6.47 -3.70 -8.18
CA SER A 22 5.81 -2.92 -9.24
C SER A 22 4.38 -2.55 -8.86
N PHE A 23 4.09 -1.25 -8.80
CA PHE A 23 2.74 -0.75 -8.56
C PHE A 23 1.77 -1.10 -9.69
N LYS A 24 2.27 -1.26 -10.93
CA LYS A 24 1.43 -1.68 -12.05
C LYS A 24 0.97 -3.12 -11.88
N LEU A 25 1.89 -4.05 -11.61
CA LEU A 25 1.56 -5.47 -11.45
C LEU A 25 0.69 -5.70 -10.21
N ALA A 26 0.96 -4.99 -9.11
CA ALA A 26 0.10 -5.02 -7.93
C ALA A 26 -1.32 -4.51 -8.23
N ALA A 27 -1.45 -3.45 -9.03
CA ALA A 27 -2.75 -2.94 -9.44
C ALA A 27 -3.52 -3.94 -10.32
N GLU A 28 -2.82 -4.61 -11.25
CA GLU A 28 -3.41 -5.64 -12.09
C GLU A 28 -3.89 -6.85 -11.26
N GLU A 29 -3.08 -7.32 -10.31
CA GLU A 29 -3.47 -8.42 -9.42
C GLU A 29 -4.69 -8.05 -8.56
N LEU A 30 -4.71 -6.84 -8.02
CA LEU A 30 -5.76 -6.37 -7.12
C LEU A 30 -6.99 -5.82 -7.86
N ASN A 31 -6.97 -5.83 -9.20
CA ASN A 31 -8.00 -5.32 -10.10
C ASN A 31 -8.39 -3.86 -9.82
N ILE A 32 -7.38 -3.01 -9.64
CA ILE A 32 -7.53 -1.56 -9.39
C ILE A 32 -6.60 -0.77 -10.30
N THR A 33 -6.64 0.56 -10.22
CA THR A 33 -5.72 1.41 -10.98
C THR A 33 -4.36 1.53 -10.26
N PRO A 34 -3.26 1.71 -10.99
CA PRO A 34 -1.95 1.99 -10.38
C PRO A 34 -1.98 3.20 -9.43
N SER A 35 -2.78 4.23 -9.75
CA SER A 35 -2.98 5.40 -8.88
C SER A 35 -3.62 5.05 -7.54
N ALA A 36 -4.53 4.07 -7.50
CA ALA A 36 -5.15 3.60 -6.26
C ALA A 36 -4.12 2.86 -5.37
N VAL A 37 -3.21 2.09 -5.97
CA VAL A 37 -2.08 1.49 -5.25
C VAL A 37 -1.20 2.59 -4.66
N SER A 38 -0.73 3.53 -5.49
CA SER A 38 0.13 4.63 -5.02
C SER A 38 -0.51 5.44 -3.89
N HIS A 39 -1.80 5.77 -3.99
CA HIS A 39 -2.49 6.52 -2.94
C HIS A 39 -2.65 5.72 -1.63
N GLY A 40 -2.91 4.41 -1.74
CA GLY A 40 -3.00 3.55 -0.56
C GLY A 40 -1.64 3.35 0.13
N ILE A 41 -0.55 3.25 -0.63
CA ILE A 41 0.81 3.26 -0.08
C ILE A 41 1.10 4.59 0.60
N GLN A 42 0.81 5.72 -0.05
CA GLN A 42 1.02 7.04 0.54
C GLN A 42 0.27 7.22 1.88
N THR A 43 -0.95 6.69 1.97
CA THR A 43 -1.74 6.69 3.20
C THR A 43 -1.09 5.84 4.29
N LEU A 44 -0.48 4.72 3.93
CA LEU A 44 0.24 3.87 4.88
C LEU A 44 1.56 4.52 5.34
N GLU A 45 2.28 5.17 4.44
CA GLU A 45 3.49 5.93 4.76
C GLU A 45 3.19 7.11 5.70
N ASP A 46 2.10 7.83 5.46
CA ASP A 46 1.62 8.92 6.34
C ASP A 46 1.27 8.38 7.74
N TRP A 47 0.56 7.24 7.78
CA TRP A 47 0.21 6.59 9.04
C TRP A 47 1.45 6.09 9.81
N LEU A 48 2.45 5.57 9.10
CA LEU A 48 3.70 5.06 9.67
C LEU A 48 4.70 6.18 10.02
N GLY A 49 4.58 7.33 9.35
CA GLY A 49 5.56 8.42 9.42
C GLY A 49 6.90 8.09 8.75
N ALA A 50 6.92 7.15 7.80
CA ALA A 50 8.13 6.69 7.14
C ALA A 50 7.87 6.23 5.70
N PRO A 51 8.85 6.43 4.77
CA PRO A 51 8.74 5.92 3.42
C PRO A 51 8.88 4.39 3.40
N LEU A 52 8.12 3.73 2.52
CA LEU A 52 8.08 2.28 2.34
C LEU A 52 8.74 1.82 1.04
N PHE A 53 8.77 2.67 0.02
CA PHE A 53 9.44 2.42 -1.27
C PHE A 53 10.39 3.57 -1.61
N VAL A 54 11.52 3.27 -2.27
CA VAL A 54 12.57 4.21 -2.69
C VAL A 54 12.82 4.15 -4.19
#